data_AF-A0A2G9LSQ1-F1
#
_entry.id   AF-A0A2G9LSQ1-F1
#
_cell.length_a   1.000
_cell.length_b   1.000
_cell.length_c   1.000
_cell.angle_alpha   90.00
_cell.angle_beta   90.00
_cell.angle_gamma   90.00
#
_symmetry.space_group_name_H-M   'P 1'
#
loop_
_entity.id
_entity.type
_entity.pdbx_description
1 polymer ?
#
loop_
_entity_poly.entity_id
_entity_poly.type
_entity_poly.pdbx_seq_one_letter_code
_entity_poly.pdbx_strand_id
1 'polypeptide(L)'
;MSQQELLNRRKERFRESYNMKWSQFESVAINDFSYMMKKWKIDATENTKRNLLIQSGSGHAQNGHGAYAFANMFLPEVEVEDVCIALGFDPSHIKRERMNILDDIEDLVHRILAGDKIKKIKNTNGEPIGGITCFKKLKVDPAKSDDLLKGLALGGLMDNYDRRSRISQILRDEGAESMGGGQCVAV
;
A
#
# COMPACT_ATOMS: atom_id res chain seq x y z
N MET A 1 5.81 -24.50 6.85
CA MET A 1 7.16 -24.01 6.48
C MET A 1 7.56 -22.95 7.49
N SER A 2 8.72 -23.10 8.12
CA SER A 2 9.24 -22.15 9.10
C SER A 2 9.77 -20.86 8.43
N GLN A 3 9.91 -19.79 9.21
CA GLN A 3 10.54 -18.53 8.77
C GLN A 3 11.96 -18.76 8.21
N GLN A 4 12.71 -19.68 8.84
CA GLN A 4 14.08 -19.99 8.42
C GLN A 4 14.12 -20.73 7.07
N GLU A 5 13.20 -21.67 6.84
CA GLU A 5 13.08 -22.37 5.55
C GLU A 5 12.69 -21.41 4.42
N LEU A 6 11.77 -20.49 4.69
CA LEU A 6 11.36 -19.47 3.73
C LEU A 6 12.54 -18.56 3.36
N LEU A 7 13.28 -18.07 4.36
CA LEU A 7 14.47 -17.23 4.14
C LEU A 7 15.54 -17.96 3.32
N ASN A 8 15.79 -19.24 3.59
CA ASN A 8 16.78 -20.02 2.82
C ASN A 8 16.37 -20.16 1.35
N ARG A 9 15.09 -20.43 1.07
CA ARG A 9 14.58 -20.48 -0.31
C ARG A 9 14.70 -19.13 -1.02
N ARG A 10 14.43 -18.02 -0.33
CA ARG A 10 14.61 -16.69 -0.93
C ARG A 10 16.08 -16.39 -1.22
N LYS A 11 17.00 -16.75 -0.31
CA LYS A 11 18.44 -16.64 -0.54
C LYS A 11 18.89 -17.38 -1.79
N GLU A 12 18.40 -18.60 -1.98
CA GLU A 12 18.68 -19.41 -3.18
C GLU A 12 18.11 -18.74 -4.43
N ARG A 13 16.83 -18.35 -4.42
CA ARG A 13 16.19 -17.68 -5.56
C ARG A 13 16.92 -16.40 -5.97
N PHE A 14 17.32 -15.55 -5.03
CA PHE A 14 18.05 -14.33 -5.36
C PHE A 14 19.43 -14.60 -5.98
N ARG A 15 20.08 -15.69 -5.54
CA ARG A 15 21.34 -16.13 -6.13
C ARG A 15 21.13 -16.64 -7.56
N GLU A 16 20.07 -17.40 -7.81
CA GLU A 16 19.78 -18.01 -9.11
C GLU A 16 19.23 -17.01 -10.12
N SER A 17 18.21 -16.22 -9.76
CA SER A 17 17.55 -15.27 -10.67
C SER A 17 18.39 -14.01 -10.92
N TYR A 18 19.19 -13.57 -9.95
CA TYR A 18 19.83 -12.24 -10.00
C TYR A 18 21.34 -12.24 -9.79
N ASN A 19 21.96 -13.42 -9.57
CA ASN A 19 23.37 -13.53 -9.17
C ASN A 19 23.71 -12.61 -7.97
N MET A 20 22.76 -12.49 -7.03
CA MET A 20 22.81 -11.52 -5.94
C MET A 20 22.78 -12.23 -4.58
N LYS A 21 23.55 -11.72 -3.61
CA LYS A 21 23.42 -12.15 -2.21
C LYS A 21 22.19 -11.50 -1.58
N TRP A 22 21.42 -12.26 -0.81
CA TRP A 22 20.28 -11.72 -0.05
C TRP A 22 20.62 -10.47 0.78
N SER A 23 21.79 -10.43 1.41
CA SER A 23 22.22 -9.27 2.21
C SER A 23 22.33 -7.97 1.40
N GLN A 24 22.54 -8.05 0.08
CA GLN A 24 22.54 -6.87 -0.79
C GLN A 24 21.12 -6.36 -0.99
N PHE A 25 20.18 -7.24 -1.31
CA PHE A 25 18.76 -6.89 -1.41
C PHE A 25 18.23 -6.34 -0.07
N GLU A 26 18.53 -7.01 1.03
CA GLU A 26 18.14 -6.63 2.38
C GLU A 26 18.59 -5.22 2.74
N SER A 27 19.86 -4.89 2.48
CA SER A 27 20.38 -3.54 2.73
C SER A 27 19.66 -2.47 1.91
N VAL A 28 19.34 -2.75 0.63
CA VAL A 28 18.64 -1.78 -0.23
C VAL A 28 17.19 -1.62 0.20
N ALA A 29 16.50 -2.72 0.52
CA ALA A 29 15.13 -2.70 1.00
C ALA A 29 14.98 -1.91 2.32
N ILE A 30 15.90 -2.12 3.28
CA ILE A 30 15.93 -1.37 4.55
C ILE A 30 16.12 0.12 4.29
N ASN A 31 17.05 0.49 3.41
CA ASN A 31 17.32 1.88 3.06
C ASN A 31 16.10 2.54 2.40
N ASP A 32 15.47 1.86 1.45
CA ASP A 32 14.27 2.35 0.76
C ASP A 32 13.11 2.58 1.73
N PHE A 33 12.82 1.58 2.56
CA PHE A 33 11.74 1.65 3.54
C PHE A 33 11.97 2.74 4.57
N SER A 34 13.20 2.84 5.12
CA SER A 34 13.56 3.87 6.10
C SER A 34 13.44 5.28 5.52
N TYR A 35 13.84 5.45 4.26
CA TYR A 35 13.70 6.71 3.54
C TYR A 35 12.23 7.08 3.37
N MET A 36 11.39 6.16 2.87
CA MET A 36 9.96 6.40 2.69
C MET A 36 9.26 6.71 4.02
N MET A 37 9.56 5.97 5.09
CA MET A 37 9.00 6.20 6.43
C MET A 37 9.27 7.61 6.95
N LYS A 38 10.50 8.12 6.71
CA LYS A 38 10.92 9.47 7.11
C LYS A 38 10.31 10.56 6.22
N LYS A 39 10.26 10.33 4.90
CA LYS A 39 9.89 11.36 3.93
C LYS A 39 8.39 11.50 3.76
N TRP A 40 7.66 10.38 3.74
CA TRP A 40 6.25 10.36 3.37
C TRP A 40 5.37 10.60 4.60
N LYS A 41 4.58 11.67 4.52
CA LYS A 41 3.55 12.01 5.50
C LYS A 41 2.23 11.42 5.03
N ILE A 42 1.94 10.20 5.47
CA ILE A 42 0.68 9.51 5.17
C ILE A 42 -0.23 9.68 6.39
N ASP A 43 -1.43 10.22 6.20
CA ASP A 43 -2.43 10.37 7.26
C ASP A 43 -3.16 9.05 7.50
N ALA A 44 -2.45 8.10 8.10
CA ALA A 44 -2.95 6.80 8.47
C ALA A 44 -2.31 6.30 9.76
N THR A 45 -2.84 5.22 10.33
CA THR A 45 -2.16 4.51 11.43
C THR A 45 -0.78 4.01 10.99
N GLU A 46 0.12 3.82 11.95
CA GLU A 46 1.47 3.30 11.68
C GLU A 46 1.43 1.92 11.01
N ASN A 47 0.46 1.05 11.35
CA ASN A 47 0.29 -0.24 10.71
C ASN A 47 -0.11 -0.11 9.23
N THR A 48 -1.10 0.73 8.93
CA THR A 48 -1.49 1.02 7.54
C THR A 48 -0.33 1.61 6.76
N LYS A 49 0.36 2.60 7.33
CA LYS A 49 1.51 3.25 6.71
C LYS A 49 2.61 2.23 6.38
N ARG A 50 2.97 1.38 7.34
CA ARG A 50 3.92 0.28 7.14
C ARG A 50 3.49 -0.62 5.98
N ASN A 51 2.25 -1.08 5.97
CA ASN A 51 1.75 -2.02 4.95
C ASN A 51 1.75 -1.40 3.54
N LEU A 52 1.39 -0.13 3.43
CA LEU A 52 1.49 0.63 2.17
C LEU A 52 2.94 0.72 1.68
N LEU A 53 3.87 1.08 2.57
CA LEU A 53 5.27 1.29 2.19
C LEU A 53 6.01 -0.01 1.88
N ILE A 54 5.66 -1.13 2.53
CA ILE A 54 6.16 -2.46 2.16
C ILE A 54 5.77 -2.79 0.71
N GLN A 55 4.50 -2.54 0.35
CA GLN A 55 4.03 -2.75 -1.02
C GLN A 55 4.73 -1.81 -2.02
N SER A 56 4.94 -0.54 -1.65
CA SER A 56 5.72 0.40 -2.46
C SER A 56 7.16 -0.08 -2.67
N GLY A 57 7.81 -0.63 -1.64
CA GLY A 57 9.17 -1.18 -1.74
C GLY A 57 9.27 -2.33 -2.74
N SER A 58 8.25 -3.19 -2.83
CA SER A 58 8.18 -4.25 -3.85
C SER A 58 8.08 -3.65 -5.26
N GLY A 59 7.22 -2.64 -5.43
CA GLY A 59 7.10 -1.93 -6.70
C GLY A 59 8.38 -1.17 -7.09
N HIS A 60 9.09 -0.60 -6.13
CA HIS A 60 10.39 0.03 -6.37
C HIS A 60 11.43 -1.00 -6.83
N ALA A 61 11.51 -2.17 -6.19
CA ALA A 61 12.43 -3.23 -6.59
C ALA A 61 12.14 -3.73 -8.02
N GLN A 62 10.86 -3.97 -8.33
CA GLN A 62 10.42 -4.46 -9.63
C GLN A 62 10.71 -3.49 -10.77
N ASN A 63 10.64 -2.19 -10.51
CA ASN A 63 10.83 -1.15 -11.53
C ASN A 63 12.22 -0.48 -11.47
N GLY A 64 13.06 -0.86 -10.50
CA GLY A 64 14.35 -0.22 -10.26
C GLY A 64 14.26 1.25 -9.84
N HIS A 65 13.34 1.58 -8.94
CA HIS A 65 13.15 2.93 -8.39
C HIS A 65 13.65 3.04 -6.94
N GLY A 66 13.61 4.25 -6.38
CA GLY A 66 13.97 4.48 -4.98
C GLY A 66 15.42 4.09 -4.70
N ALA A 67 15.68 3.41 -3.59
CA ALA A 67 17.03 2.93 -3.26
C ALA A 67 17.60 1.95 -4.29
N TYR A 68 16.74 1.22 -5.02
CA TYR A 68 17.13 0.23 -6.01
C TYR A 68 17.75 0.87 -7.26
N ALA A 69 17.29 2.08 -7.64
CA ALA A 69 17.89 2.84 -8.74
C ALA A 69 19.38 3.15 -8.46
N PHE A 70 19.68 3.63 -7.25
CA PHE A 70 21.06 3.94 -6.84
C PHE A 70 21.95 2.69 -6.74
N ALA A 71 21.36 1.52 -6.55
CA ALA A 71 22.05 0.24 -6.53
C ALA A 71 22.08 -0.45 -7.91
N ASN A 72 21.55 0.19 -8.95
CA ASN A 72 21.39 -0.37 -10.30
C ASN A 72 20.68 -1.74 -10.29
N MET A 73 19.64 -1.87 -9.48
CA MET A 73 18.86 -3.10 -9.31
C MET A 73 17.50 -2.99 -10.00
N PHE A 74 17.20 -3.95 -10.87
CA PHE A 74 15.87 -4.14 -11.48
C PHE A 74 15.46 -5.60 -11.27
N LEU A 75 14.49 -5.84 -10.39
CA LEU A 75 14.19 -7.16 -9.85
C LEU A 75 12.70 -7.50 -10.06
N PRO A 76 12.28 -7.84 -11.30
CA PRO A 76 10.87 -7.94 -11.70
C PRO A 76 10.09 -9.05 -10.97
N GLU A 77 10.76 -10.06 -10.42
CA GLU A 77 10.14 -11.17 -9.68
C GLU A 77 10.14 -10.96 -8.15
N VAL A 78 10.51 -9.77 -7.67
CA VAL A 78 10.41 -9.43 -6.24
C VAL A 78 8.94 -9.34 -5.85
N GLU A 79 8.61 -10.01 -4.74
CA GLU A 79 7.29 -10.04 -4.15
C GLU A 79 7.26 -9.20 -2.86
N VAL A 80 6.05 -8.88 -2.41
CA VAL A 80 5.82 -8.19 -1.13
C VAL A 80 6.44 -8.98 0.03
N GLU A 81 6.35 -10.31 -0.02
CA GLU A 81 6.93 -11.23 0.95
C GLU A 81 8.45 -11.08 1.06
N ASP A 82 9.16 -10.81 -0.03
CA ASP A 82 10.61 -10.62 0.01
C ASP A 82 10.98 -9.36 0.79
N VAL A 83 10.25 -8.27 0.53
CA VAL A 83 10.42 -7.00 1.24
C VAL A 83 10.07 -7.16 2.72
N CYS A 84 8.99 -7.88 3.05
CA CYS A 84 8.66 -8.20 4.44
C CYS A 84 9.83 -8.91 5.15
N ILE A 85 10.38 -9.97 4.55
CA ILE A 85 11.47 -10.75 5.15
C ILE A 85 12.72 -9.90 5.30
N ALA A 86 13.07 -9.09 4.29
CA ALA A 86 14.22 -8.20 4.32
C ALA A 86 14.12 -7.14 5.43
N LEU A 87 12.90 -6.69 5.74
CA LEU A 87 12.64 -5.76 6.83
C LEU A 87 12.44 -6.44 8.19
N GLY A 88 12.52 -7.77 8.27
CA GLY A 88 12.33 -8.55 9.49
C GLY A 88 10.87 -8.70 9.93
N PHE A 89 9.90 -8.47 9.04
CA PHE A 89 8.48 -8.67 9.32
C PHE A 89 8.02 -10.09 8.96
N ASP A 90 7.06 -10.62 9.71
CA ASP A 90 6.36 -11.86 9.34
C ASP A 90 5.41 -11.60 8.15
N PRO A 91 5.66 -12.17 6.96
CA PRO A 91 4.80 -11.93 5.80
C PRO A 91 3.36 -12.40 6.03
N SER A 92 3.16 -13.45 6.85
CA SER A 92 1.82 -13.96 7.16
C SER A 92 1.02 -12.97 8.00
N HIS A 93 1.69 -12.30 8.93
CA HIS A 93 1.08 -11.24 9.74
C HIS A 93 0.71 -10.03 8.88
N ILE A 94 1.62 -9.54 8.03
CA ILE A 94 1.35 -8.42 7.11
C ILE A 94 0.20 -8.75 6.16
N LYS A 95 0.16 -9.98 5.62
CA LYS A 95 -0.94 -10.44 4.78
C LYS A 95 -2.28 -10.42 5.53
N ARG A 96 -2.33 -10.91 6.77
CA ARG A 96 -3.54 -10.86 7.60
C ARG A 96 -4.00 -9.43 7.88
N GLU A 97 -3.09 -8.52 8.21
CA GLU A 97 -3.45 -7.12 8.42
C GLU A 97 -4.03 -6.47 7.16
N ARG A 98 -3.48 -6.79 5.99
CA ARG A 98 -4.02 -6.32 4.70
C ARG A 98 -5.40 -6.89 4.41
N MET A 99 -5.63 -8.18 4.71
CA MET A 99 -6.95 -8.80 4.57
C MET A 99 -7.99 -8.12 5.46
N ASN A 100 -7.66 -7.84 6.73
CA ASN A 100 -8.59 -7.15 7.62
C ASN A 100 -9.03 -5.77 7.08
N ILE A 101 -8.13 -5.06 6.39
CA ILE A 101 -8.47 -3.79 5.73
C ILE A 101 -9.44 -4.00 4.56
N LEU A 102 -9.26 -5.09 3.79
CA LEU A 102 -10.17 -5.44 2.70
C LEU A 102 -11.54 -5.85 3.23
N ASP A 103 -11.58 -6.65 4.30
CA ASP A 103 -12.81 -7.06 4.97
C ASP A 103 -13.58 -5.83 5.50
N ASP A 104 -12.89 -4.86 6.10
CA ASP A 104 -13.48 -3.59 6.56
C ASP A 104 -14.11 -2.77 5.40
N ILE A 105 -13.49 -2.81 4.22
CA ILE A 105 -14.01 -2.14 3.01
C ILE A 105 -15.24 -2.89 2.48
N GLU A 106 -15.17 -4.22 2.40
CA GLU A 106 -16.26 -5.08 1.94
C GLU A 106 -17.50 -4.91 2.83
N ASP A 107 -17.33 -4.92 4.15
CA ASP A 107 -18.38 -4.66 5.12
C ASP A 107 -19.03 -3.28 4.91
N LEU A 108 -18.23 -2.24 4.68
CA LEU A 108 -18.76 -0.91 4.39
C LEU A 108 -19.59 -0.91 3.10
N VAL A 109 -19.09 -1.55 2.04
CA VAL A 109 -19.79 -1.65 0.76
C VAL A 109 -21.13 -2.37 0.94
N HIS A 110 -21.15 -3.51 1.63
CA HIS A 110 -22.37 -4.26 1.90
C HIS A 110 -23.40 -3.44 2.67
N ARG A 111 -22.97 -2.67 3.68
CA ARG A 111 -23.86 -1.78 4.43
C ARG A 111 -24.47 -0.70 3.55
N ILE A 112 -23.69 -0.07 2.68
CA ILE A 112 -24.23 0.94 1.76
C ILE A 112 -25.25 0.29 0.80
N LEU A 113 -24.93 -0.88 0.23
CA LEU A 113 -25.83 -1.61 -0.66
C LEU A 113 -27.12 -2.08 0.02
N ALA A 114 -27.08 -2.37 1.32
CA ALA A 114 -28.26 -2.67 2.14
C ALA A 114 -29.11 -1.43 2.45
N GLY A 115 -28.67 -0.23 2.05
CA GLY A 115 -29.36 1.03 2.31
C GLY A 115 -29.03 1.69 3.64
N ASP A 116 -27.95 1.25 4.32
CA ASP A 116 -27.52 1.88 5.56
C ASP A 116 -27.15 3.34 5.32
N LYS A 117 -27.64 4.21 6.20
CA LYS A 117 -27.31 5.64 6.19
C LYS A 117 -25.93 5.86 6.82
N ILE A 118 -24.88 5.64 6.04
CA ILE A 118 -23.49 5.84 6.49
C ILE A 118 -23.24 7.32 6.81
N LYS A 119 -22.97 7.61 8.08
CA LYS A 119 -22.63 8.97 8.56
C LYS A 119 -21.13 9.17 8.78
N LYS A 120 -20.38 8.07 8.94
CA LYS A 120 -18.94 8.04 9.25
C LYS A 120 -18.30 6.83 8.58
N ILE A 121 -17.11 7.03 8.02
CA ILE A 121 -16.33 5.98 7.33
C ILE A 121 -15.54 5.19 8.39
N LYS A 122 -16.21 4.23 9.02
CA LYS A 122 -15.68 3.43 10.13
C LYS A 122 -16.06 1.97 9.99
N ASN A 123 -15.18 1.10 10.47
CA ASN A 123 -15.45 -0.33 10.61
C ASN A 123 -16.42 -0.62 11.77
N THR A 124 -16.73 -1.90 11.96
CA THR A 124 -17.64 -2.39 13.00
C THR A 124 -17.15 -2.10 14.42
N ASN A 125 -15.84 -2.00 14.62
CA ASN A 125 -15.20 -1.61 15.88
C ASN A 125 -15.20 -0.08 16.13
N GLY A 126 -15.73 0.71 15.20
CA GLY A 126 -15.78 2.17 15.29
C GLY A 126 -14.47 2.88 14.95
N GLU A 127 -13.49 2.14 14.42
CA GLU A 127 -12.21 2.64 13.94
C GLU A 127 -12.32 3.10 12.48
N PRO A 128 -11.47 4.03 12.01
CA PRO A 128 -11.47 4.43 10.61
C PRO A 128 -11.07 3.30 9.68
N ILE A 129 -11.81 3.15 8.58
CA ILE A 129 -11.52 2.10 7.58
C ILE A 129 -10.12 2.31 7.00
N GLY A 130 -9.41 1.19 6.83
CA GLY A 130 -8.03 1.19 6.36
C GLY A 130 -7.07 1.94 7.28
N GLY A 131 -7.47 2.29 8.50
CA GLY A 131 -6.68 3.10 9.42
C GLY A 131 -6.42 4.53 8.94
N ILE A 132 -7.15 5.05 7.95
CA ILE A 132 -6.99 6.41 7.42
C ILE A 132 -7.52 7.42 8.45
N THR A 133 -6.65 8.23 9.03
CA THR A 133 -6.97 8.99 10.24
C THR A 133 -7.89 10.20 9.99
N CYS A 134 -7.85 10.82 8.81
CA CYS A 134 -8.79 11.89 8.44
C CYS A 134 -10.25 11.43 8.43
N PHE A 135 -10.52 10.15 8.15
CA PHE A 135 -11.89 9.61 8.16
C PHE A 135 -12.56 9.68 9.54
N LYS A 136 -11.79 9.86 10.63
CA LYS A 136 -12.36 10.14 11.97
C LYS A 136 -13.23 11.39 11.98
N LYS A 137 -12.84 12.41 11.20
CA LYS A 137 -13.45 13.73 11.20
C LYS A 137 -14.41 13.92 10.02
N LEU A 138 -14.28 13.10 8.97
CA LEU A 138 -15.14 13.17 7.80
C LEU A 138 -16.56 12.71 8.13
N LYS A 139 -17.54 13.58 7.86
CA LYS A 139 -18.96 13.22 7.90
C LYS A 139 -19.41 12.92 6.49
N VAL A 140 -20.09 11.80 6.32
CA VAL A 140 -20.72 11.43 5.06
C VAL A 140 -22.18 11.89 5.13
N ASP A 141 -22.62 12.60 4.09
CA ASP A 141 -24.04 12.87 3.90
C ASP A 141 -24.72 11.55 3.51
N PRO A 142 -25.63 11.00 4.34
CA PRO A 142 -26.26 9.72 4.03
C PRO A 142 -27.02 9.71 2.71
N ALA A 143 -27.52 10.87 2.25
CA ALA A 143 -28.18 11.01 0.96
C ALA A 143 -27.23 10.82 -0.24
N LYS A 144 -25.92 10.82 0.00
CA LYS A 144 -24.86 10.66 -1.02
C LYS A 144 -24.02 9.40 -0.79
N SER A 145 -24.59 8.38 -0.17
CA SER A 145 -23.86 7.12 0.08
C SER A 145 -23.45 6.43 -1.24
N ASP A 146 -24.16 6.66 -2.33
CA ASP A 146 -23.76 6.25 -3.68
C ASP A 146 -22.45 6.92 -4.15
N ASP A 147 -22.20 8.16 -3.77
CA ASP A 147 -20.95 8.85 -4.10
C ASP A 147 -19.77 8.28 -3.29
N LEU A 148 -20.03 7.75 -2.09
CA LEU A 148 -19.04 6.99 -1.33
C LEU A 148 -18.70 5.66 -2.02
N LEU A 149 -19.70 4.93 -2.54
CA LEU A 149 -19.46 3.73 -3.36
C LEU A 149 -18.70 4.05 -4.64
N LYS A 150 -19.05 5.14 -5.33
CA LYS A 150 -18.29 5.62 -6.49
C LYS A 150 -16.86 5.96 -6.09
N GLY A 151 -16.65 6.64 -4.96
CA GLY A 151 -15.32 6.96 -4.45
C GLY A 151 -14.48 5.72 -4.13
N LEU A 152 -15.07 4.72 -3.48
CA LEU A 152 -14.42 3.44 -3.19
C LEU A 152 -14.12 2.65 -4.47
N ALA A 153 -15.07 2.60 -5.41
CA ALA A 153 -14.86 1.97 -6.71
C ALA A 153 -13.76 2.68 -7.50
N LEU A 154 -13.77 4.01 -7.55
CA LEU A 154 -12.73 4.81 -8.19
C LEU A 154 -11.36 4.64 -7.51
N GLY A 155 -11.36 4.49 -6.18
CA GLY A 155 -10.17 4.20 -5.39
C GLY A 155 -9.62 2.78 -5.64
N GLY A 156 -10.47 1.77 -5.72
CA GLY A 156 -10.10 0.40 -6.08
C GLY A 156 -9.69 0.27 -7.56
N LEU A 157 -10.19 1.14 -8.43
CA LEU A 157 -9.78 1.24 -9.83
C LEU A 157 -8.46 2.02 -10.02
N MET A 158 -7.76 2.45 -8.94
CA MET A 158 -6.47 3.14 -9.01
C MET A 158 -5.33 2.31 -9.63
N ASP A 159 -5.53 1.01 -9.87
CA ASP A 159 -4.63 0.16 -10.67
C ASP A 159 -4.67 0.50 -12.18
N ASN A 160 -5.60 1.35 -12.63
CA ASN A 160 -5.64 1.88 -13.99
C ASN A 160 -5.05 3.31 -14.05
N TYR A 161 -3.86 3.44 -14.64
CA TYR A 161 -3.08 4.68 -14.72
C TYR A 161 -3.85 5.88 -15.31
N ASP A 162 -4.57 5.68 -16.42
CA ASP A 162 -5.27 6.76 -17.13
C ASP A 162 -6.44 7.33 -16.31
N ARG A 163 -7.20 6.45 -15.65
CA ARG A 163 -8.31 6.88 -14.79
C ARG A 163 -7.81 7.54 -13.51
N ARG A 164 -6.69 7.04 -12.96
CA ARG A 164 -6.00 7.64 -11.81
C ARG A 164 -5.54 9.06 -12.10
N SER A 165 -4.88 9.28 -13.25
CA SER A 165 -4.38 10.60 -13.66
C SER A 165 -5.49 11.65 -13.74
N ARG A 166 -6.66 11.25 -14.28
CA ARG A 166 -7.82 12.14 -14.43
C ARG A 166 -8.45 12.52 -13.08
N ILE A 167 -8.51 11.61 -12.11
CA ILE A 167 -9.05 11.89 -10.76
C ILE A 167 -8.08 12.70 -9.91
N SER A 168 -6.78 12.42 -9.99
CA SER A 168 -5.76 13.24 -9.33
C SER A 168 -5.78 14.70 -9.81
N GLN A 169 -6.18 14.96 -11.06
CA GLN A 169 -6.34 16.32 -11.57
C GLN A 169 -7.54 17.03 -10.91
N ILE A 170 -8.70 16.38 -10.87
CA ILE A 170 -9.92 16.94 -10.26
C ILE A 170 -9.68 17.29 -8.78
N LEU A 171 -9.03 16.40 -8.03
CA LEU A 171 -8.75 16.64 -6.61
C LEU A 171 -7.77 17.80 -6.37
N ARG A 172 -6.81 18.02 -7.30
CA ARG A 172 -5.91 19.18 -7.25
C ARG A 172 -6.66 20.49 -7.53
N ASP A 173 -7.60 20.47 -8.48
CA ASP A 173 -8.43 21.63 -8.81
C ASP A 173 -9.35 22.02 -7.63
N GLU A 174 -9.67 21.08 -6.75
CA GLU A 174 -10.43 21.29 -5.50
C GLU A 174 -9.55 21.61 -4.27
N GLY A 175 -8.24 21.79 -4.46
CA GLY A 175 -7.32 22.24 -3.42
C GLY A 175 -6.76 21.14 -2.51
N ALA A 176 -6.93 19.86 -2.86
CA ALA A 176 -6.25 18.77 -2.17
C ALA A 176 -4.78 18.70 -2.61
N GLU A 177 -3.86 18.61 -1.64
CA GLU A 177 -2.47 18.25 -1.94
C GLU A 177 -2.44 16.86 -2.58
N SER A 178 -1.61 16.69 -3.62
CA SER A 178 -1.62 15.46 -4.40
C SER A 178 -1.43 14.25 -3.49
N MET A 179 -2.43 13.36 -3.44
CA MET A 179 -2.13 11.96 -3.17
C MET A 179 -1.13 11.56 -4.24
N GLY A 180 0.11 11.31 -3.85
CA GLY A 180 1.21 11.02 -4.75
C GLY A 180 0.79 9.92 -5.71
N GLY A 181 0.34 10.32 -6.90
CA GLY A 181 0.40 9.48 -8.06
C GLY A 181 1.88 9.26 -8.25
N GLY A 182 2.38 8.07 -7.94
CA GLY A 182 3.64 7.67 -8.52
C GLY A 182 3.49 7.82 -10.03
N GLN A 183 3.92 8.96 -10.56
CA GLN A 183 4.73 8.87 -11.76
C GLN A 183 5.87 7.95 -11.34
N CYS A 184 6.01 6.82 -12.02
CA CYS A 184 7.33 6.30 -12.27
C CYS A 184 8.08 7.44 -12.97
N VAL A 185 8.66 8.34 -12.18
CA VAL A 185 9.65 9.27 -12.69
C VAL A 185 10.89 8.40 -12.76
N ALA A 186 11.17 7.89 -13.96
CA ALA A 186 12.50 7.43 -14.29
C ALA A 186 13.43 8.62 -14.02
N VAL A 187 14.17 8.56 -12.91
CA VAL A 187 15.36 9.38 -12.66
C VAL A 187 16.46 8.43 -12.26
#